data_AF-A0A920EBC5-F1
#
_entry.id   AF-A0A920EBC5-F1
#
_cell.length_a   1.000
_cell.length_b   1.000
_cell.length_c   1.000
_cell.angle_alpha   90.00
_cell.angle_beta   90.00
_cell.angle_gamma   90.00
#
_symmetry.space_group_name_H-M   'P 1'
#
loop_
_entity.id
_entity.type
_entity.pdbx_description
1 polymer ?
#
loop_
_entity_poly.entity_id
_entity_poly.type
_entity_poly.pdbx_seq_one_letter_code
_entity_poly.pdbx_strand_id
1 'polypeptide(L)' 'MSHLVICQRCGEDEDLNGKKVGDEIFVECQSCGLIWSRNLLPSCVKCSSFDVYPAFEAVVLNLAELNCQWRVLN' A
#
# COMPACT_ATOMS: atom_id res chain seq x y z
N MET A 1 -3.77 -15.41 -2.22
CA MET A 1 -3.00 -14.73 -1.16
C MET A 1 -2.32 -13.52 -1.75
N SER A 2 -2.41 -12.36 -1.11
CA SER A 2 -1.84 -11.10 -1.59
C SER A 2 -0.36 -10.98 -1.19
N HIS A 3 0.56 -11.34 -2.07
CA HIS A 3 1.99 -11.04 -1.92
C HIS A 3 2.18 -9.53 -2.17
N LEU A 4 2.16 -8.73 -1.10
CA LEU A 4 2.01 -7.27 -1.16
C LEU A 4 3.34 -6.49 -1.25
N VAL A 5 4.48 -7.13 -1.06
CA VAL A 5 5.80 -6.47 -1.09
C VAL A 5 6.83 -7.44 -1.65
N ILE A 6 7.44 -7.07 -2.78
CA ILE A 6 8.47 -7.86 -3.47
C ILE A 6 9.66 -6.93 -3.76
N CYS A 7 10.88 -7.41 -3.54
CA CYS A 7 12.08 -6.69 -3.89
C CYS A 7 12.16 -6.48 -5.42
N GLN A 8 12.13 -5.22 -5.86
CA GLN A 8 12.19 -4.88 -7.29
C GLN A 8 13.53 -5.20 -7.96
N ARG A 9 14.57 -5.52 -7.19
CA ARG A 9 15.89 -5.85 -7.72
C ARG A 9 16.08 -7.36 -7.92
N CYS A 10 15.74 -8.19 -6.94
CA CYS A 10 16.01 -9.63 -6.98
C CYS A 10 14.76 -10.51 -6.96
N GLY A 11 13.57 -9.94 -6.79
CA GLY A 11 12.32 -10.69 -6.72
C GLY A 11 12.05 -11.37 -5.38
N GLU A 12 12.91 -11.16 -4.37
CA GLU A 12 12.74 -11.68 -3.02
C GLU A 12 11.45 -11.16 -2.36
N ASP A 13 10.66 -12.05 -1.76
CA ASP A 13 9.42 -11.72 -1.06
C ASP A 13 9.31 -12.31 0.35
N GLU A 14 10.26 -13.17 0.76
CA GLU A 14 10.31 -13.75 2.10
C GLU A 14 11.30 -12.98 2.99
N ASP A 15 12.54 -12.78 2.51
CA ASP A 15 13.64 -12.17 3.28
C ASP A 15 13.65 -10.63 3.23
N LEU A 16 12.55 -10.03 3.70
CA LEU A 16 12.35 -8.58 3.74
C LEU A 16 12.23 -8.06 5.18
N ASN A 17 13.02 -7.04 5.53
CA ASN A 17 12.99 -6.41 6.86
C ASN A 17 12.35 -5.02 6.77
N GLY A 18 11.29 -4.79 7.54
CA GLY A 18 10.60 -3.50 7.63
C GLY A 18 11.10 -2.67 8.81
N LYS A 19 11.57 -1.45 8.57
CA LYS A 19 11.95 -0.48 9.60
C LYS A 19 11.13 0.80 9.50
N LYS A 20 10.46 1.16 10.60
CA LYS A 20 9.78 2.46 10.71
C LYS A 20 10.77 3.55 11.13
N VAL A 21 10.80 4.65 10.39
CA VAL A 21 11.61 5.84 10.69
C VAL A 21 10.71 7.06 10.57
N GLY A 22 10.33 7.65 11.71
CA GLY A 22 9.29 8.69 11.74
C GLY A 22 7.96 8.15 11.23
N ASP A 23 7.40 8.81 10.21
CA ASP A 23 6.14 8.41 9.55
C ASP A 23 6.33 7.53 8.31
N GLU A 24 7.59 7.23 7.94
CA GLU A 24 7.91 6.40 6.79
C GLU A 24 8.23 4.95 7.22
N ILE A 25 7.87 4.00 6.36
CA ILE A 25 8.28 2.61 6.50
C ILE A 25 9.29 2.30 5.39
N PHE A 26 10.50 1.92 5.78
CA PHE A 26 11.52 1.43 4.87
C PHE A 26 11.48 -0.10 4.86
N VAL A 27 11.73 -0.68 3.70
CA VAL A 27 11.90 -2.11 3.53
C VAL A 27 13.31 -2.35 3.01
N GLU A 28 14.03 -3.26 3.66
CA GLU A 28 15.35 -3.73 3.28
C GLU A 28 15.25 -5.19 2.85
N CYS A 29 15.69 -5.50 1.64
CA CYS A 29 15.87 -6.87 1.21
C CYS A 29 17.17 -7.42 1.78
N GLN A 30 17.09 -8.47 2.62
CA GLN A 30 18.26 -9.09 3.23
C GLN A 30 19.07 -9.93 2.21
N SER A 31 18.46 -10.31 1.09
CA SER A 31 19.09 -11.08 0.02
C SER A 31 20.01 -10.23 -0.88
N CYS A 32 19.59 -9.00 -1.23
CA CYS A 32 20.35 -8.13 -2.15
C CYS A 32 20.77 -6.77 -1.58
N GLY A 33 20.35 -6.43 -0.36
CA GLY A 33 20.63 -5.17 0.32
C GLY A 33 19.89 -3.95 -0.22
N LEU A 34 18.90 -4.13 -1.12
CA LEU A 34 18.10 -2.99 -1.60
C LEU A 34 17.25 -2.44 -0.45
N ILE A 35 17.35 -1.15 -0.21
CA ILE A 35 16.49 -0.42 0.73
C ILE A 35 15.58 0.51 -0.08
N TRP A 36 14.27 0.47 0.19
CA TRP A 36 13.30 1.36 -0.44
C TRP A 36 12.23 1.79 0.56
N SER A 37 11.68 2.99 0.36
CA SER A 37 10.51 3.44 1.13
C SER A 37 9.26 2.76 0.59
N ARG A 38 8.44 2.23 1.49
CA ARG A 38 7.10 1.75 1.18
C ARG A 38 6.16 2.94 1.24
N ASN A 39 5.65 3.34 0.08
CA ASN A 39 4.59 4.33 0.03
C ASN A 39 3.33 3.74 0.69
N LEU A 40 2.95 4.30 1.84
CA LEU A 40 1.78 3.89 2.62
C LEU A 40 0.50 4.59 2.18
N LEU A 41 0.57 5.42 1.14
CA LEU A 41 -0.60 5.97 0.48
C LEU A 41 -0.96 5.02 -0.67
N PRO A 42 -1.84 4.03 -0.45
CA PRO A 42 -2.46 3.39 -1.60
C PRO A 42 -3.12 4.49 -2.44
N SER A 43 -3.22 4.26 -3.74
CA SER A 43 -4.03 5.09 -4.62
C SER A 43 -5.03 4.20 -5.31
N CYS A 44 -6.25 4.71 -5.52
CA CYS A 44 -7.25 3.98 -6.26
C CYS A 44 -6.86 3.96 -7.74
N VAL A 45 -6.60 2.78 -8.30
CA VAL A 45 -6.28 2.61 -9.73
C VAL A 45 -7.41 3.08 -10.67
N LYS A 46 -8.64 3.21 -10.16
CA LYS A 46 -9.82 3.62 -10.94
C LYS A 46 -9.98 5.14 -11.03
N CYS A 47 -9.57 5.88 -10.01
CA CYS A 47 -9.82 7.33 -9.92
C CYS A 47 -8.62 8.16 -9.43
N SER A 48 -7.47 7.53 -9.24
CA SER A 48 -6.23 8.13 -8.74
C SER A 48 -6.37 8.82 -7.37
N SER A 49 -7.46 8.59 -6.64
CA SER A 49 -7.66 9.11 -5.29
C SER A 49 -6.67 8.48 -4.32
N PHE A 50 -6.06 9.31 -3.46
CA PHE A 50 -5.26 8.88 -2.32
C PHE A 50 -6.12 8.65 -1.05
N ASP A 51 -7.42 8.96 -1.13
CA ASP A 51 -8.40 8.70 -0.09
C ASP A 51 -8.92 7.25 -0.22
N VAL A 52 -8.07 6.32 0.21
CA VAL A 52 -8.32 4.88 0.12
C VAL A 52 -8.02 4.24 1.46
N TYR A 53 -9.01 3.48 1.94
CA TYR A 53 -8.95 2.80 3.22
C TYR A 53 -8.58 1.33 3.04
N PRO A 54 -7.91 0.70 4.02
CA PRO A 54 -7.80 -0.75 4.09
C PRO A 54 -9.18 -1.41 3.92
N ALA A 55 -9.25 -2.53 3.20
CA ALA A 55 -10.52 -3.16 2.81
C ALA A 55 -11.46 -3.45 4.00
N PHE A 56 -10.91 -3.83 5.15
CA PHE A 56 -11.69 -4.03 6.37
C PHE A 56 -12.38 -2.74 6.84
N GLU A 57 -11.66 -1.63 6.86
CA GLU A 57 -12.19 -0.33 7.26
C GLU A 57 -13.19 0.21 6.22
N ALA A 58 -12.94 -0.05 4.92
CA ALA A 58 -13.88 0.28 3.85
C ALA A 58 -15.23 -0.45 3.98
N VAL A 59 -15.25 -1.71 4.44
CA VAL A 59 -16.49 -2.44 4.70
C VAL A 59 -17.25 -1.85 5.88
N VAL A 60 -16.55 -1.52 6.97
CA VAL A 60 -17.16 -0.87 8.15
C VAL A 60 -17.76 0.49 7.79
N LEU A 61 -17.09 1.24 6.92
CA LEU A 61 -17.53 2.55 6.43
C LEU A 61 -18.54 2.47 5.27
N ASN A 62 -18.99 1.26 4.86
CA ASN A 62 -19.84 1.02 3.68
C ASN A 62 -19.30 1.64 2.38
N LEU A 63 -17.98 1.76 2.25
CA LEU A 63 -17.29 2.26 1.06
C LEU A 63 -17.14 1.18 -0.03
N ALA A 64 -17.49 -0.08 0.25
CA ALA A 64 -17.31 -1.22 -0.64
C ALA A 64 -18.12 -1.13 -1.95
N GLU A 65 -19.24 -0.39 -1.97
CA GLU A 65 -20.09 -0.19 -3.15
C GLU A 65 -20.04 1.23 -3.72
N LEU A 66 -19.33 2.15 -3.06
CA LEU A 66 -19.18 3.52 -3.54
C LEU A 66 -18.16 3.53 -4.68
N ASN A 67 -18.66 3.48 -5.92
CA ASN A 67 -17.89 3.94 -7.08
C ASN A 67 -17.23 5.29 -6.70
N CYS A 68 -15.94 5.45 -6.99
CA CYS A 68 -15.10 6.64 -6.78
C CYS A 68 -15.71 8.04 -7.08
N GLN A 69 -16.94 8.11 -7.61
CA GLN A 69 -17.63 9.31 -8.07
C GLN A 69 -18.32 10.15 -6.97
N TRP A 70 -18.51 9.65 -5.74
CA TRP A 70 -19.41 10.33 -4.79
C TRP A 70 -18.84 11.57 -4.07
N ARG A 71 -17.56 11.94 -4.26
CA ARG A 71 -16.94 13.06 -3.53
C ARG A 71 -16.88 14.39 -4.27
N VAL A 72 -17.32 14.47 -5.54
CA VAL A 72 -17.29 15.73 -6.34
C VAL A 72 -18.66 16.40 -6.44
N LEU A 73 -19.74 15.78 -5.97
CA LEU A 73 -21.11 16.27 -6.22
C LEU A 73 -22.04 16.34 -5.00
N ASN A 74 -21.52 16.54 -3.78
CA ASN A 74 -22.33 17.08 -2.68
C ASN A 74 -21.55 18.11 -1.87
#